data_AF-A0A7C1ZKY5-F1
#
_entry.id   AF-A0A7C1ZKY5-F1
#
_cell.length_a   1.000
_cell.length_b   1.000
_cell.length_c   1.000
_cell.angle_alpha   90.00
_cell.angle_beta   90.00
_cell.angle_gamma   90.00
#
_symmetry.space_group_name_H-M   'P 1'
#
loop_
_entity.id
_entity.type
_entity.pdbx_description
1 polymer ?
#
loop_
_entity_poly.entity_id
_entity_poly.type
_entity_poly.pdbx_seq_one_letter_code
_entity_poly.pdbx_strand_id
1 'polypeptide(L)'
;MKKLKISKKKVSIILIIFVIVVILITVVFVVEEARNKNHVEEVDNSEFTWDQTPEWAVPYDPPPDYNRKLDLNNFESIKKGDNFEEIVSVVGNPNRISGSGVSIFDYRLEDNSYVQLNFFADFSNLQVMVHVQKDGTIKNLLDD
;
A
#
# COMPACT_ATOMS: atom_id res chain seq x y z
N MET A 1 63.73 -9.93 31.13
CA MET A 1 62.31 -9.67 30.82
C MET A 1 62.23 -8.55 29.77
N LYS A 2 61.81 -8.83 28.53
CA LYS A 2 61.66 -7.80 27.47
C LYS A 2 60.33 -7.07 27.66
N LYS A 3 60.35 -5.75 27.89
CA LYS A 3 59.14 -4.92 27.93
C LYS A 3 58.65 -4.64 26.51
N LEU A 4 57.42 -5.03 26.19
CA LEU A 4 56.78 -4.77 24.91
C LEU A 4 56.45 -3.27 24.80
N LYS A 5 57.11 -2.52 23.91
CA LYS A 5 56.77 -1.12 23.62
C LYS A 5 55.62 -1.08 22.62
N ILE A 6 54.39 -0.88 23.09
CA ILE A 6 53.23 -0.61 22.24
C ILE A 6 53.22 0.89 21.92
N SER A 7 53.20 1.22 20.63
CA SER A 7 53.08 2.59 20.14
C SER A 7 51.70 3.17 20.47
N LYS A 8 51.65 4.43 20.94
CA LYS A 8 50.40 5.15 21.19
C LYS A 8 49.43 5.14 19.99
N LYS A 9 49.96 5.11 18.76
CA LYS A 9 49.14 4.99 17.53
C LYS A 9 48.38 3.67 17.45
N LYS A 10 49.01 2.56 17.88
CA LYS A 10 48.36 1.23 17.88
C LYS A 10 47.20 1.17 18.88
N VAL A 11 47.37 1.79 20.04
CA VAL A 11 46.31 1.88 21.06
C VAL A 11 45.10 2.68 20.54
N SER A 12 45.36 3.80 19.87
CA SER A 12 44.28 4.63 19.30
C SER A 12 43.46 3.89 18.24
N ILE A 13 44.10 3.13 17.36
CA ILE A 13 43.42 2.36 16.32
C ILE A 13 42.55 1.26 16.93
N ILE A 14 43.06 0.54 17.93
CA ILE A 14 42.30 -0.51 18.62
C ILE A 14 41.05 0.08 19.29
N LEU A 15 41.16 1.27 19.90
CA LEU A 15 40.04 1.93 20.54
C LEU A 15 38.95 2.34 19.54
N ILE A 16 39.34 2.85 18.36
CA ILE A 16 38.40 3.22 17.30
C ILE A 16 37.66 1.99 16.78
N ILE A 17 38.38 0.89 16.52
CA ILE A 17 37.77 -0.37 16.07
C ILE A 17 36.77 -0.87 17.11
N PHE A 18 37.12 -0.82 18.39
CA PHE A 18 36.24 -1.24 19.47
C PHE A 18 34.94 -0.43 19.50
N VAL A 19 35.02 0.90 19.36
CA VAL A 19 33.83 1.78 19.32
C VAL A 19 32.93 1.45 18.13
N ILE A 20 33.51 1.21 16.95
CA ILE A 20 32.74 0.86 15.74
C ILE A 20 31.99 -0.48 15.95
N VAL A 21 32.65 -1.48 16.52
CA VAL A 21 32.04 -2.79 16.79
C VAL A 21 30.86 -2.66 17.76
N VAL A 22 31.01 -1.86 18.83
CA VAL A 22 29.91 -1.63 19.78
C VAL A 22 28.72 -0.98 19.08
N ILE A 23 28.94 0.05 18.25
CA ILE A 23 27.86 0.71 17.51
C ILE A 23 27.12 -0.28 16.60
N LEU A 24 27.85 -1.12 15.86
CA LEU A 24 27.25 -2.11 14.96
C LEU A 24 26.37 -3.11 15.72
N ILE A 25 26.84 -3.60 16.88
CA ILE A 25 26.05 -4.52 17.71
C ILE A 25 24.75 -3.86 18.17
N THR A 26 24.80 -2.60 18.61
CA THR A 26 23.61 -1.87 19.06
C THR A 26 22.59 -1.69 17.92
N VAL A 27 23.05 -1.37 16.71
CA VAL A 27 22.17 -1.22 15.53
C VAL A 27 21.46 -2.54 15.21
N VAL A 28 22.18 -3.68 15.24
CA VAL A 28 21.59 -4.99 15.00
C VAL A 28 20.48 -5.31 16.01
N PHE A 29 20.72 -5.03 17.30
CA PHE A 29 19.70 -5.24 18.34
C PHE A 29 18.44 -4.39 18.13
N VAL A 30 18.59 -3.11 17.76
CA VAL A 30 17.45 -2.21 17.52
C VAL A 30 16.61 -2.67 16.32
N VAL A 31 17.27 -3.12 15.24
CA VAL A 31 16.57 -3.63 14.05
C VAL A 31 15.78 -4.90 14.37
N GLU A 32 16.35 -5.80 15.17
CA GLU A 32 15.69 -7.06 15.54
C GLU A 32 14.47 -6.82 16.44
N GLU A 33 14.56 -5.89 17.38
CA GLU A 33 13.44 -5.51 18.23
C GLU A 33 12.29 -4.86 17.42
N ALA A 34 12.64 -4.00 16.46
CA ALA A 34 11.66 -3.42 15.54
C ALA A 34 10.98 -4.47 14.67
N ARG A 35 11.72 -5.49 14.22
CA ARG A 35 11.17 -6.62 13.44
C ARG A 35 10.19 -7.44 14.27
N ASN A 36 10.52 -7.73 15.53
CA ASN A 36 9.67 -8.54 16.41
C ASN A 36 8.35 -7.83 16.75
N LYS A 37 8.37 -6.51 16.93
CA LYS A 37 7.14 -5.72 17.18
C LYS A 37 6.20 -5.64 15.98
N ASN A 38 6.71 -5.88 14.78
CA ASN A 38 5.93 -5.87 13.53
C ASN A 38 5.46 -7.27 13.11
N HIS A 39 5.70 -8.31 13.92
CA HIS A 39 5.07 -9.60 13.69
C HIS A 39 3.60 -9.50 14.11
N VAL A 40 2.80 -8.95 13.21
CA VAL A 40 1.34 -8.97 13.29
C VAL A 40 0.94 -10.43 13.31
N GLU A 41 0.24 -10.86 14.36
CA GLU A 41 -0.37 -12.18 14.40
C GLU A 41 -1.24 -12.32 13.15
N GLU A 42 -0.86 -13.26 12.28
CA GLU A 42 -1.64 -13.62 11.12
C GLU A 42 -2.95 -14.21 11.64
N VAL A 43 -3.97 -13.36 11.72
CA VAL A 43 -5.31 -13.77 12.18
C VAL A 43 -5.80 -14.82 11.19
N ASP A 44 -5.94 -16.06 11.66
CA ASP A 44 -6.48 -17.17 10.91
C ASP A 44 -7.96 -16.90 10.61
N ASN A 45 -8.21 -16.29 9.47
CA ASN A 45 -9.56 -15.94 9.00
C ASN A 45 -10.28 -17.13 8.36
N SER A 46 -9.77 -18.37 8.49
CA SER A 46 -10.37 -19.54 7.85
C SER A 46 -11.74 -19.95 8.41
N GLU A 47 -12.13 -19.44 9.60
CA GLU A 47 -13.44 -19.69 10.21
C GLU A 47 -14.45 -18.52 10.07
N PHE A 48 -14.09 -17.41 9.40
CA PHE A 48 -15.03 -16.30 9.24
C PHE A 48 -16.07 -16.61 8.15
N THR A 49 -17.24 -17.09 8.55
CA THR A 49 -18.38 -17.32 7.64
C THR A 49 -19.23 -16.06 7.54
N TRP A 50 -19.39 -15.53 6.32
CA TRP A 50 -20.15 -14.31 6.00
C TRP A 50 -21.65 -14.35 6.34
N ASP A 51 -22.17 -15.51 6.72
CA ASP A 51 -23.61 -15.78 6.88
C ASP A 51 -24.21 -15.26 8.21
N GLN A 52 -23.42 -14.55 9.03
CA GLN A 52 -23.86 -13.99 10.32
C GLN A 52 -23.89 -12.46 10.35
N THR A 53 -23.92 -11.78 9.20
CA THR A 53 -24.13 -10.33 9.20
C THR A 53 -25.57 -10.06 9.65
N PRO A 54 -25.79 -9.33 10.77
CA PRO A 54 -27.14 -9.06 11.22
C PRO A 54 -27.88 -8.22 10.18
N GLU A 55 -29.20 -8.37 10.08
CA GLU A 55 -30.04 -7.74 9.04
C GLU A 55 -29.98 -6.20 9.03
N TRP A 56 -29.54 -5.58 10.13
CA TRP A 56 -29.30 -4.15 10.25
C TRP A 56 -27.90 -3.70 9.83
N ALA A 57 -26.97 -4.64 9.63
CA ALA A 57 -25.67 -4.32 9.07
C ALA A 57 -25.86 -3.93 7.61
N VAL A 58 -25.39 -2.72 7.28
CA VAL A 58 -25.30 -2.25 5.90
C VAL A 58 -24.66 -3.36 5.06
N PRO A 59 -25.23 -3.74 3.90
CA PRO A 59 -24.71 -4.85 3.10
C PRO A 59 -23.20 -4.71 2.97
N TYR A 60 -22.50 -5.74 3.43
CA TYR A 60 -21.05 -5.78 3.47
C TYR A 60 -20.54 -5.61 2.04
N ASP A 61 -19.90 -4.47 1.76
CA ASP A 61 -19.21 -4.28 0.48
C ASP A 61 -18.14 -5.37 0.41
N PRO A 62 -18.23 -6.33 -0.53
CA PRO A 62 -17.32 -7.46 -0.54
C PRO A 62 -15.89 -6.95 -0.55
N PRO A 63 -15.00 -7.59 0.22
CA PRO A 63 -13.65 -7.08 0.38
C PRO A 63 -13.00 -6.99 -1.00
N PRO A 64 -12.18 -5.96 -1.27
CA PRO A 64 -11.53 -5.80 -2.56
C PRO A 64 -10.80 -7.07 -2.97
N ASP A 65 -11.09 -7.57 -4.17
CA ASP A 65 -10.37 -8.71 -4.73
C ASP A 65 -8.96 -8.27 -5.14
N TYR A 66 -8.00 -8.48 -4.23
CA TYR A 66 -6.59 -8.18 -4.47
C TYR A 66 -5.91 -9.14 -5.46
N ASN A 67 -6.56 -10.25 -5.83
CA ASN A 67 -6.05 -11.19 -6.84
C ASN A 67 -6.58 -10.88 -8.24
N ARG A 68 -7.51 -9.92 -8.37
CA ARG A 68 -8.03 -9.48 -9.67
C ARG A 68 -6.92 -8.85 -10.51
N LYS A 69 -6.91 -9.23 -11.78
CA LYS A 69 -5.95 -8.78 -12.78
C LYS A 69 -6.64 -7.80 -13.72
N LEU A 70 -6.45 -6.50 -13.46
CA LEU A 70 -6.97 -5.43 -14.30
C LEU A 70 -5.87 -4.86 -15.19
N ASP A 71 -6.23 -4.48 -16.39
CA ASP A 71 -5.44 -3.65 -17.30
C ASP A 71 -6.20 -2.37 -17.66
N LEU A 72 -5.60 -1.51 -18.48
CA LEU A 72 -6.19 -0.24 -18.87
C LEU A 72 -7.41 -0.42 -19.81
N ASN A 73 -7.43 -1.51 -20.59
CA ASN A 73 -8.49 -1.75 -21.58
C ASN A 73 -9.84 -2.04 -20.88
N ASN A 74 -9.80 -2.55 -19.65
CA ASN A 74 -10.99 -2.73 -18.83
C ASN A 74 -11.76 -1.42 -18.55
N PHE A 75 -11.12 -0.26 -18.71
CA PHE A 75 -11.70 1.05 -18.43
C PHE A 75 -12.14 1.80 -19.70
N GLU A 76 -11.92 1.26 -20.91
CA GLU A 76 -12.22 1.95 -22.18
C GLU A 76 -13.71 2.26 -22.38
N SER A 77 -14.60 1.46 -21.80
CA SER A 77 -16.05 1.68 -21.92
C SER A 77 -16.57 2.75 -20.96
N ILE A 78 -15.78 3.15 -19.94
CA ILE A 78 -16.18 4.07 -18.89
C ILE A 78 -16.09 5.50 -19.40
N LYS A 79 -17.15 6.29 -19.16
CA LYS A 79 -17.29 7.66 -19.64
C LYS A 79 -17.57 8.63 -18.51
N LYS A 80 -17.29 9.90 -18.78
CA LYS A 80 -17.68 10.99 -17.89
C LYS A 80 -19.20 10.99 -17.72
N GLY A 81 -19.67 11.04 -16.49
CA GLY A 81 -21.10 10.96 -16.18
C GLY A 81 -21.62 9.58 -15.80
N ASP A 82 -20.85 8.50 -16.02
CA ASP A 82 -21.24 7.17 -15.56
C ASP A 82 -21.35 7.16 -14.04
N ASN A 83 -22.32 6.39 -13.53
CA ASN A 83 -22.49 6.22 -12.09
C ASN A 83 -21.57 5.11 -11.54
N PHE A 84 -21.33 5.14 -10.23
CA PHE A 84 -20.41 4.20 -9.60
C PHE A 84 -20.87 2.74 -9.73
N GLU A 85 -22.17 2.46 -9.64
CA GLU A 85 -22.72 1.09 -9.74
C GLU A 85 -22.47 0.47 -11.12
N GLU A 86 -22.66 1.26 -12.19
CA GLU A 86 -22.36 0.85 -13.57
C GLU A 86 -20.89 0.52 -13.74
N ILE A 87 -20.00 1.36 -13.20
CA ILE A 87 -18.56 1.13 -13.29
C ILE A 87 -18.16 -0.14 -12.53
N VAL A 88 -18.66 -0.32 -11.30
CA VAL A 88 -18.41 -1.52 -10.51
C VAL A 88 -18.93 -2.78 -11.21
N SER A 89 -20.05 -2.70 -11.95
CA SER A 89 -20.55 -3.84 -12.73
C SER A 89 -19.61 -4.27 -13.86
N VAL A 90 -18.77 -3.35 -14.35
CA VAL A 90 -17.81 -3.60 -15.45
C VAL A 90 -16.45 -4.03 -14.92
N VAL A 91 -15.88 -3.27 -13.96
CA VAL A 91 -14.51 -3.48 -13.48
C VAL A 91 -14.44 -4.17 -12.12
N GLY A 92 -15.55 -4.29 -11.39
CA GLY A 92 -15.65 -4.78 -10.02
C GLY A 92 -15.35 -3.71 -8.96
N ASN A 93 -15.21 -4.12 -7.70
CA ASN A 93 -14.96 -3.19 -6.59
C ASN A 93 -13.55 -2.54 -6.63
N PRO A 94 -13.39 -1.31 -6.13
CA PRO A 94 -12.09 -0.63 -6.04
C PRO A 94 -11.20 -1.24 -4.96
N ASN A 95 -9.87 -1.16 -5.13
CA ASN A 95 -8.92 -1.67 -4.14
C ASN A 95 -8.80 -0.77 -2.91
N ARG A 96 -9.10 0.53 -3.07
CA ARG A 96 -9.05 1.53 -2.01
C ARG A 96 -10.08 2.62 -2.26
N ILE A 97 -10.72 3.04 -1.18
CA ILE A 97 -11.67 4.15 -1.14
C ILE A 97 -11.08 5.22 -0.23
N SER A 98 -11.07 6.47 -0.67
CA SER A 98 -10.55 7.58 0.11
C SER A 98 -11.25 8.91 -0.20
N GLY A 99 -10.95 9.93 0.60
CA GLY A 99 -11.40 11.30 0.37
C GLY A 99 -12.36 11.85 1.43
N SER A 100 -12.37 13.18 1.58
CA SER A 100 -13.27 13.93 2.47
C SER A 100 -13.93 15.02 1.65
N GLY A 101 -15.22 14.85 1.34
CA GLY A 101 -15.99 15.75 0.46
C GLY A 101 -15.93 15.41 -1.04
N VAL A 102 -14.94 14.63 -1.48
CA VAL A 102 -14.85 14.01 -2.80
C VAL A 102 -14.57 12.53 -2.60
N SER A 103 -15.28 11.68 -3.32
CA SER A 103 -15.11 10.23 -3.24
C SER A 103 -14.09 9.78 -4.27
N ILE A 104 -12.99 9.20 -3.79
CA ILE A 104 -11.85 8.76 -4.60
C ILE A 104 -11.75 7.24 -4.53
N PHE A 105 -11.75 6.58 -5.68
CA PHE A 105 -11.67 5.13 -5.81
C PHE A 105 -10.43 4.74 -6.62
N ASP A 106 -9.53 3.99 -6.00
CA ASP A 106 -8.30 3.53 -6.64
C ASP A 106 -8.42 2.05 -7.07
N TYR A 107 -8.09 1.77 -8.33
CA TYR A 107 -8.04 0.44 -8.93
C TYR A 107 -6.61 0.10 -9.32
N ARG A 108 -6.04 -0.95 -8.74
CA ARG A 108 -4.69 -1.40 -9.04
C ARG A 108 -4.67 -2.21 -10.34
N LEU A 109 -3.74 -1.88 -11.22
CA LEU A 109 -3.51 -2.62 -12.47
C LEU A 109 -2.42 -3.69 -12.28
N GLU A 110 -2.38 -4.69 -13.17
CA GLU A 110 -1.41 -5.79 -13.14
C GLU A 110 0.03 -5.31 -13.16
N ASP A 111 0.29 -4.19 -13.82
CA ASP A 111 1.65 -3.67 -13.90
C ASP A 111 2.10 -3.05 -12.57
N ASN A 112 1.22 -2.70 -11.61
CA ASN A 112 1.41 -1.90 -10.40
C ASN A 112 1.17 -0.39 -10.56
N SER A 113 0.69 0.07 -11.70
CA SER A 113 0.05 1.39 -11.80
C SER A 113 -1.37 1.34 -11.24
N TYR A 114 -2.08 2.46 -11.22
CA TYR A 114 -3.49 2.48 -10.81
C TYR A 114 -4.34 3.45 -11.62
N VAL A 115 -5.63 3.13 -11.75
CA VAL A 115 -6.67 4.04 -12.23
C VAL A 115 -7.37 4.63 -11.02
N GLN A 116 -7.49 5.95 -10.98
CA GLN A 116 -8.21 6.66 -9.94
C GLN A 116 -9.47 7.29 -10.52
N LEU A 117 -10.60 7.03 -9.87
CA LEU A 117 -11.90 7.61 -10.20
C LEU A 117 -12.31 8.60 -9.12
N ASN A 118 -12.70 9.80 -9.52
CA ASN A 118 -13.23 10.81 -8.61
C ASN A 118 -14.70 11.10 -8.91
N PHE A 119 -15.52 11.03 -7.87
CA PHE A 119 -16.94 11.32 -7.89
C PHE A 119 -17.26 12.46 -6.92
N PHE A 120 -18.38 13.14 -7.18
CA PHE A 120 -19.03 13.95 -6.15
C PHE A 120 -19.61 13.06 -5.05
N ALA A 121 -20.06 13.70 -3.96
CA ALA A 121 -20.47 13.03 -2.72
C ALA A 121 -21.62 12.01 -2.89
N ASP A 122 -22.38 12.08 -3.99
CA ASP A 122 -23.52 11.22 -4.30
C ASP A 122 -23.18 10.02 -5.19
N PHE A 123 -21.90 9.86 -5.60
CA PHE A 123 -21.43 8.75 -6.45
C PHE A 123 -22.14 8.61 -7.80
N SER A 124 -22.92 9.63 -8.19
CA SER A 124 -23.82 9.54 -9.35
C SER A 124 -23.13 9.89 -10.66
N ASN A 125 -21.99 10.59 -10.59
CA ASN A 125 -21.40 11.23 -11.75
C ASN A 125 -19.88 11.24 -11.70
N LEU A 126 -19.25 10.33 -12.45
CA LEU A 126 -17.80 10.29 -12.63
C LEU A 126 -17.31 11.62 -13.24
N GLN A 127 -16.46 12.34 -12.49
CA GLN A 127 -15.90 13.63 -12.91
C GLN A 127 -14.54 13.50 -13.57
N VAL A 128 -13.70 12.65 -12.99
CA VAL A 128 -12.29 12.51 -13.35
C VAL A 128 -11.92 11.03 -13.30
N MET A 129 -11.25 10.56 -14.34
CA MET A 129 -10.59 9.26 -14.37
C MET A 129 -9.16 9.46 -14.85
N VAL A 130 -8.19 9.14 -13.99
CA VAL A 130 -6.77 9.30 -14.29
C VAL A 130 -6.02 7.99 -14.17
N HIS A 131 -5.08 7.75 -15.08
CA HIS A 131 -4.07 6.70 -14.97
C HIS A 131 -2.84 7.28 -14.29
N VAL A 132 -2.49 6.76 -13.12
CA VAL A 132 -1.25 7.10 -12.42
C VAL A 132 -0.25 5.98 -12.64
N GLN A 133 0.76 6.28 -13.46
CA GLN A 133 1.84 5.36 -13.80
C GLN A 133 2.80 5.16 -12.63
N LYS A 134 3.64 4.13 -12.72
CA LYS A 134 4.63 3.77 -11.67
C LYS A 134 5.65 4.86 -11.38
N ASP A 135 5.97 5.65 -12.39
CA ASP A 135 6.87 6.80 -12.29
C ASP A 135 6.19 8.04 -11.68
N GLY A 136 4.88 7.96 -11.40
CA GLY A 136 4.06 9.05 -10.89
C GLY A 136 3.46 9.93 -11.99
N THR A 137 3.69 9.64 -13.27
CA THR A 137 3.07 10.36 -14.38
C THR A 137 1.55 10.14 -14.35
N ILE A 138 0.78 11.23 -14.54
CA ILE A 138 -0.68 11.21 -14.50
C ILE A 138 -1.22 11.51 -15.90
N LYS A 139 -2.04 10.61 -16.45
CA LYS A 139 -2.77 10.82 -17.72
C LYS A 139 -4.27 10.88 -17.43
N ASN A 140 -4.97 11.93 -17.88
CA ASN A 140 -6.44 11.94 -17.88
C ASN A 140 -6.96 11.01 -18.98
N LEU A 141 -7.91 10.15 -18.64
CA LEU A 141 -8.51 9.18 -19.55
C LEU A 141 -9.88 9.62 -20.09
N LEU A 142 -10.45 10.73 -19.60
CA LEU A 142 -11.76 11.25 -20.05
C LEU A 142 -11.65 12.40 -21.06
N ASP A 143 -10.45 12.93 -21.30
CA ASP A 143 -10.21 14.11 -22.14
C ASP A 143 -9.66 13.77 -23.54
N ASP A 144 -9.76 12.51 -23.98
CA ASP A 144 -9.32 12.06 -25.32
C ASP A 144 -10.27 12.52 -26.45
#